data_AF-A0A969WGG8-F1
#
_entry.id   AF-A0A969WGG8-F1
#
_cell.length_a   1.000
_cell.length_b   1.000
_cell.length_c   1.000
_cell.angle_alpha   90.00
_cell.angle_beta   90.00
_cell.angle_gamma   90.00
#
_symmetry.space_group_name_H-M   'P 1'
#
loop_
_entity.id
_entity.type
_entity.pdbx_description
1 polymer ?
#
loop_
_entity_poly.entity_id
_entity_poly.type
_entity_poly.pdbx_seq_one_letter_code
_entity_poly.pdbx_strand_id
1 'polypeptide(L)'
;MIIDGRVYDLTEFAHLHPGGLKIIREYTGMDATHAYQMVLHHANPEIDSMLGMYEIGVVRRLNFGMAWGVLIGPNGLESMTLASAYRIWVRYLYFVIELENSLHNEFTVQEQSTTRHEAPDALSPYKAQLMLQIFKRFTKEYIGSVMGDPLHSVWAVTSGLCAPNEDVRWSADAVKHVEQTEKARRVEQLHAELATMLETVVQQTDDVLLPRMGLYFDILETADKNFMRDLRFALLAGIRVFEEFEGDTLVLGGERLLTAVKSVPDVLEAYYTNLFSQLEALESGAASSSKTTVY
;
A
#
# COMPACT_ATOMS: atom_id res chain seq x y z
N MET A 1 -11.15 11.09 4.98
CA MET A 1 -11.86 10.60 3.78
C MET A 1 -12.40 11.80 3.00
N ILE A 2 -12.50 11.72 1.67
CA ILE A 2 -13.10 12.79 0.85
C ILE A 2 -14.50 12.36 0.37
N ILE A 3 -15.49 13.25 0.47
CA ILE A 3 -16.84 13.08 -0.14
C ILE A 3 -17.26 14.44 -0.72
N ASP A 4 -17.60 14.47 -2.01
CA ASP A 4 -17.99 15.67 -2.77
C ASP A 4 -16.98 16.84 -2.62
N GLY A 5 -15.69 16.51 -2.59
CA GLY A 5 -14.60 17.49 -2.47
C GLY A 5 -14.41 18.09 -1.06
N ARG A 6 -15.16 17.61 -0.06
CA ARG A 6 -14.98 17.94 1.36
C ARG A 6 -14.21 16.82 2.06
N VAL A 7 -13.47 17.18 3.12
CA VAL A 7 -12.63 16.26 3.89
C VAL A 7 -13.27 16.02 5.25
N TYR A 8 -13.38 14.74 5.62
CA TYR A 8 -14.02 14.31 6.85
C TYR A 8 -13.07 13.46 7.71
N ASP A 9 -13.08 13.72 9.01
CA ASP A 9 -12.51 12.87 10.04
C ASP A 9 -13.60 11.92 10.56
N LEU A 10 -13.56 10.67 10.09
CA LEU A 10 -14.53 9.64 10.45
C LEU A 10 -13.99 8.68 11.51
N THR A 11 -12.91 9.03 12.21
CA THR A 11 -12.23 8.11 13.16
C THR A 11 -13.20 7.55 14.20
N GLU A 12 -13.90 8.41 14.91
CA GLU A 12 -14.90 8.01 15.90
C GLU A 12 -16.15 7.39 15.24
N PHE A 13 -16.60 7.98 14.13
CA PHE A 13 -17.79 7.51 13.42
C PHE A 13 -17.63 6.10 12.86
N ALA A 14 -16.42 5.68 12.52
CA ALA A 14 -16.16 4.38 11.93
C ALA A 14 -16.63 3.21 12.82
N HIS A 15 -16.61 3.40 14.15
CA HIS A 15 -17.12 2.44 15.12
C HIS A 15 -18.65 2.44 15.26
N LEU A 16 -19.30 3.53 14.85
CA LEU A 16 -20.75 3.73 14.92
C LEU A 16 -21.45 3.45 13.58
N HIS A 17 -20.68 3.31 12.50
CA HIS A 17 -21.19 3.17 11.16
C HIS A 17 -22.05 1.89 11.03
N PRO A 18 -23.33 2.00 10.61
CA PRO A 18 -24.22 0.83 10.51
C PRO A 18 -23.74 -0.26 9.53
N GLY A 19 -22.98 0.11 8.50
CA GLY A 19 -22.34 -0.84 7.59
C GLY A 19 -21.09 -1.52 8.14
N GLY A 20 -20.65 -1.12 9.34
CA GLY A 20 -19.46 -1.64 10.01
C GLY A 20 -18.18 -0.87 9.71
N LEU A 21 -17.19 -1.05 10.60
CA LEU A 21 -15.88 -0.41 10.59
C LEU A 21 -15.09 -0.66 9.30
N LYS A 22 -15.11 -1.91 8.81
CA LYS A 22 -14.30 -2.32 7.66
C LYS A 22 -14.61 -1.49 6.40
N ILE A 23 -15.88 -1.14 6.17
CA ILE A 23 -16.30 -0.32 5.03
C ILE A 23 -15.69 1.08 5.07
N ILE A 24 -15.67 1.72 6.25
CA ILE A 24 -15.05 3.04 6.40
C ILE A 24 -13.53 2.93 6.22
N ARG A 25 -12.92 1.85 6.73
CA ARG A 25 -11.49 1.59 6.59
C ARG A 25 -11.05 1.44 5.13
N GLU A 26 -11.84 0.76 4.28
CA GLU A 26 -11.52 0.61 2.85
C GLU A 26 -11.35 1.95 2.11
N TYR A 27 -12.02 3.01 2.55
CA TYR A 27 -11.96 4.33 1.93
C TYR A 27 -11.12 5.35 2.71
N THR A 28 -10.38 4.92 3.72
CA THR A 28 -9.53 5.82 4.51
C THR A 28 -8.43 6.41 3.63
N GLY A 29 -8.26 7.74 3.68
CA GLY A 29 -7.31 8.45 2.82
C GLY A 29 -7.73 8.61 1.35
N MET A 30 -8.92 8.13 0.95
CA MET A 30 -9.40 8.17 -0.44
C MET A 30 -10.60 9.10 -0.63
N ASP A 31 -10.99 9.29 -1.90
CA ASP A 31 -12.28 9.87 -2.30
C ASP A 31 -13.35 8.78 -2.37
N ALA A 32 -14.28 8.82 -1.42
CA ALA A 32 -15.39 7.88 -1.25
C ALA A 32 -16.68 8.38 -1.90
N THR A 33 -16.66 9.50 -2.64
CA THR A 33 -17.86 10.13 -3.21
C THR A 33 -18.72 9.13 -3.99
N HIS A 34 -18.10 8.35 -4.87
CA HIS A 34 -18.83 7.35 -5.66
C HIS A 34 -19.46 6.27 -4.78
N ALA A 35 -18.71 5.72 -3.81
CA ALA A 35 -19.22 4.70 -2.89
C ALA A 35 -20.39 5.22 -2.05
N TYR A 36 -20.27 6.45 -1.53
CA TYR A 36 -21.31 7.15 -0.77
C TYR A 36 -22.59 7.35 -1.60
N GLN A 37 -22.44 7.74 -2.88
CA GLN A 37 -23.56 7.94 -3.78
C GLN A 37 -24.23 6.62 -4.19
N MET A 38 -23.45 5.56 -4.42
CA MET A 38 -23.94 4.24 -4.83
C MET A 38 -24.87 3.59 -3.81
N VAL A 39 -24.67 3.85 -2.52
CA VAL A 39 -25.55 3.38 -1.43
C VAL A 39 -26.65 4.39 -1.07
N LEU A 40 -26.85 5.41 -1.90
CA LEU A 40 -27.88 6.44 -1.77
C LEU A 40 -27.80 7.27 -0.47
N HIS A 41 -26.63 7.35 0.18
CA HIS A 41 -26.49 8.18 1.38
C HIS A 41 -26.75 9.67 1.08
N HIS A 42 -26.31 10.15 -0.09
CA HIS A 42 -26.57 11.52 -0.56
C HIS A 42 -28.06 11.88 -0.70
N ALA A 43 -28.95 10.89 -0.80
CA ALA A 43 -30.39 11.11 -0.95
C ALA A 43 -31.12 11.21 0.40
N ASN A 44 -30.42 11.01 1.53
CA ASN A 44 -30.98 11.01 2.87
C ASN A 44 -30.47 12.25 3.66
N PRO A 45 -31.34 13.24 3.94
CA PRO A 45 -30.95 14.48 4.64
C PRO A 45 -30.40 14.25 6.04
N GLU A 46 -30.85 13.23 6.77
CA GLU A 46 -30.35 12.90 8.10
C GLU A 46 -28.91 12.39 8.05
N ILE A 47 -28.57 11.55 7.07
CA ILE A 47 -27.20 11.07 6.86
C ILE A 47 -26.30 12.23 6.45
N ASP A 48 -26.74 13.08 5.52
CA ASP A 48 -25.99 14.25 5.06
C ASP A 48 -25.72 15.24 6.20
N SER A 49 -26.73 15.52 7.04
CA SER A 49 -26.59 16.36 8.23
C SER A 49 -25.60 15.78 9.24
N MET A 50 -25.63 14.46 9.44
CA MET A 50 -24.69 13.77 10.33
C MET A 50 -23.27 13.80 9.78
N LEU A 51 -23.08 13.60 8.47
CA LEU A 51 -21.78 13.68 7.80
C LEU A 51 -21.13 15.06 8.01
N GLY A 52 -21.93 16.13 7.94
CA GLY A 52 -21.47 17.51 8.17
C GLY A 52 -20.84 17.74 9.55
N MET A 53 -21.17 16.92 10.57
CA MET A 53 -20.56 17.02 11.91
C MET A 53 -19.07 16.61 11.93
N TYR A 54 -18.63 15.86 10.93
CA TYR A 54 -17.28 15.30 10.82
C TYR A 54 -16.41 16.05 9.81
N GLU A 55 -16.93 17.12 9.19
CA GLU A 55 -16.17 17.91 8.21
C GLU A 55 -15.00 18.64 8.89
N ILE A 56 -13.80 18.46 8.36
CA ILE A 56 -12.57 19.12 8.82
C ILE A 56 -11.96 20.06 7.76
N GLY A 57 -12.52 20.10 6.55
CA GLY A 57 -12.08 21.03 5.52
C GLY A 57 -12.52 20.66 4.10
N VAL A 58 -11.85 21.27 3.12
CA VAL A 58 -12.13 21.07 1.68
C VAL A 58 -10.85 20.75 0.92
N VAL A 59 -10.98 19.98 -0.16
CA VAL A 59 -9.86 19.66 -1.05
C VAL A 59 -9.40 20.93 -1.77
N ARG A 60 -8.10 21.23 -1.66
CA ARG A 60 -7.49 22.38 -2.36
C ARG A 60 -7.50 22.14 -3.87
N ARG A 61 -7.93 23.15 -4.63
CA ARG A 61 -7.80 23.17 -6.10
C ARG A 61 -6.45 23.76 -6.49
N LEU A 62 -5.60 22.94 -7.10
CA LEU A 62 -4.29 23.36 -7.61
C LEU A 62 -4.43 24.04 -8.98
N ASN A 63 -3.59 25.05 -9.25
CA ASN A 63 -3.58 25.74 -10.54
C ASN A 63 -2.30 25.42 -11.34
N PHE A 64 -2.39 24.42 -12.22
CA PHE A 64 -1.28 24.05 -13.10
C PHE A 64 -1.12 24.94 -14.33
N GLY A 65 -2.01 25.93 -14.51
CA GLY A 65 -2.01 26.81 -15.68
C GLY A 65 -2.00 26.03 -17.01
N MET A 66 -1.16 26.49 -17.92
CA MET A 66 -0.98 25.88 -19.24
C MET A 66 0.34 25.09 -19.34
N ALA A 67 0.93 24.66 -18.22
CA ALA A 67 2.18 23.91 -18.23
C ALA A 67 2.01 22.54 -18.93
N TRP A 68 2.93 22.23 -19.85
CA TRP A 68 2.91 21.01 -20.65
C TRP A 68 4.33 20.61 -21.08
N GLY A 69 4.46 19.37 -21.55
CA GLY A 69 5.68 18.87 -22.18
C GLY A 69 5.40 17.71 -23.14
N VAL A 70 6.47 17.12 -23.67
CA VAL A 70 6.42 16.03 -24.64
C VAL A 70 7.12 14.82 -24.06
N LEU A 71 6.56 13.63 -24.26
CA LEU A 71 7.19 12.36 -23.93
C LEU A 71 7.02 11.35 -25.05
N ILE A 72 7.69 10.21 -24.91
CA ILE A 72 7.50 9.04 -25.75
C ILE A 72 6.66 8.05 -24.95
N GLY A 73 5.38 7.96 -25.29
CA GLY A 73 4.44 6.98 -24.75
C GLY A 73 4.43 5.69 -25.58
N PRO A 74 3.59 4.71 -25.22
CA PRO A 74 3.46 3.44 -25.94
C PRO A 74 3.01 3.63 -27.41
N ASN A 75 2.37 4.75 -27.76
CA ASN A 75 1.95 5.06 -29.13
C ASN A 75 2.91 6.04 -29.85
N GLY A 76 4.08 6.32 -29.27
CA GLY A 76 5.06 7.25 -29.81
C GLY A 76 5.02 8.62 -29.12
N LEU A 77 5.31 9.68 -29.87
CA LEU A 77 5.44 11.03 -29.32
C LEU A 77 4.06 11.60 -28.93
N GLU A 78 3.90 11.95 -27.65
CA GLU A 78 2.64 12.43 -27.08
C GLU A 78 2.87 13.73 -26.29
N SER A 79 1.89 14.65 -26.35
CA SER A 79 1.89 15.85 -25.50
C SER A 79 1.13 15.58 -24.21
N MET A 80 1.65 16.11 -23.10
CA MET A 80 1.03 15.96 -21.79
C MET A 80 0.99 17.28 -21.04
N THR A 81 -0.16 17.57 -20.44
CA THR A 81 -0.31 18.68 -19.49
C THR A 81 0.19 18.28 -18.10
N LEU A 82 0.64 19.26 -17.33
CA LEU A 82 1.05 19.04 -15.95
C LEU A 82 -0.10 18.52 -15.07
N ALA A 83 -1.34 18.94 -15.35
CA ALA A 83 -2.53 18.42 -14.68
C ALA A 83 -2.75 16.91 -14.95
N SER A 84 -2.48 16.45 -16.17
CA SER A 84 -2.54 15.01 -16.50
C SER A 84 -1.43 14.24 -15.78
N ALA A 85 -0.21 14.78 -15.72
CA ALA A 85 0.88 14.17 -14.97
C ALA A 85 0.54 14.01 -13.49
N TYR A 86 0.02 15.08 -12.86
CA TYR A 86 -0.46 15.04 -11.48
C TYR A 86 -1.53 13.97 -11.25
N ARG A 87 -2.50 13.83 -12.17
CA ARG A 87 -3.53 12.79 -12.06
C ARG A 87 -2.96 11.38 -12.12
N ILE A 88 -1.90 11.14 -12.89
CA ILE A 88 -1.25 9.83 -12.97
C ILE A 88 -0.58 9.49 -11.62
N TRP A 89 0.10 10.47 -11.01
CA TRP A 89 0.64 10.32 -9.66
C TRP A 89 -0.44 10.07 -8.61
N VAL A 90 -1.53 10.85 -8.61
CA VAL A 90 -2.64 10.68 -7.65
C VAL A 90 -3.29 9.31 -7.81
N ARG A 91 -3.49 8.84 -9.05
CA ARG A 91 -4.04 7.50 -9.32
C ARG A 91 -3.14 6.41 -8.77
N TYR A 92 -1.83 6.54 -8.93
CA TYR A 92 -0.90 5.57 -8.37
C TYR A 92 -0.94 5.57 -6.85
N LEU A 93 -0.92 6.75 -6.21
CA LEU A 93 -1.09 6.86 -4.76
C LEU A 93 -2.41 6.23 -4.29
N TYR A 94 -3.53 6.53 -4.95
CA TYR A 94 -4.84 5.95 -4.60
C TYR A 94 -4.85 4.43 -4.73
N PHE A 95 -4.21 3.88 -5.76
CA PHE A 95 -4.07 2.44 -5.91
C PHE A 95 -3.28 1.81 -4.76
N VAL A 96 -2.19 2.45 -4.32
CA VAL A 96 -1.42 1.99 -3.15
C VAL A 96 -2.26 2.06 -1.86
N ILE A 97 -3.00 3.15 -1.65
CA ILE A 97 -3.88 3.30 -0.48
C ILE A 97 -4.99 2.26 -0.46
N GLU A 98 -5.60 1.97 -1.61
CA GLU A 98 -6.65 0.96 -1.74
C GLU A 98 -6.13 -0.42 -1.30
N LEU A 99 -4.98 -0.83 -1.84
CA LEU A 99 -4.34 -2.09 -1.46
C LEU A 99 -3.92 -2.11 0.01
N GLU A 100 -3.44 -0.99 0.55
CA GLU A 100 -3.06 -0.89 1.96
C GLU A 100 -4.28 -1.05 2.89
N ASN A 101 -5.39 -0.41 2.55
CA ASN A 101 -6.63 -0.51 3.32
C ASN A 101 -7.18 -1.94 3.30
N SER A 102 -7.19 -2.57 2.12
CA SER A 102 -7.60 -3.97 1.96
C SER A 102 -6.70 -4.91 2.74
N LEU A 103 -5.37 -4.76 2.64
CA LEU A 103 -4.40 -5.54 3.42
C LEU A 103 -4.63 -5.40 4.93
N HIS A 104 -4.84 -4.17 5.38
CA HIS A 104 -5.12 -3.90 6.78
C HIS A 104 -6.38 -4.66 7.23
N ASN A 105 -7.45 -4.63 6.44
CA ASN A 105 -8.69 -5.36 6.71
C ASN A 105 -8.52 -6.88 6.69
N GLU A 106 -7.66 -7.43 5.83
CA GLU A 106 -7.34 -8.85 5.82
C GLU A 106 -6.67 -9.30 7.12
N PHE A 107 -5.70 -8.54 7.62
CA PHE A 107 -5.00 -8.86 8.87
C PHE A 107 -5.90 -8.85 10.12
N THR A 108 -7.06 -8.20 10.08
CA THR A 108 -8.02 -8.23 11.20
C THR A 108 -8.54 -9.64 11.52
N VAL A 109 -8.36 -10.61 10.63
CA VAL A 109 -8.69 -12.02 10.89
C VAL A 109 -7.96 -12.59 12.11
N GLN A 110 -6.79 -12.05 12.43
CA GLN A 110 -5.99 -12.47 13.58
C GLN A 110 -6.62 -12.09 14.92
N GLU A 111 -7.44 -11.05 14.93
CA GLU A 111 -8.10 -10.48 16.12
C GLU A 111 -9.55 -10.98 16.25
N GLN A 112 -9.98 -11.87 15.36
CA GLN A 112 -11.36 -12.35 15.28
C GLN A 112 -11.41 -13.85 15.56
N SER A 113 -12.48 -14.31 16.21
CA SER A 113 -12.77 -15.75 16.30
C SER A 113 -13.16 -16.26 14.92
N THR A 114 -12.43 -17.24 14.40
CA THR A 114 -12.77 -17.91 13.12
C THR A 114 -13.59 -19.18 13.34
N THR A 115 -13.59 -19.70 14.57
CA THR A 115 -14.43 -20.83 14.99
C THR A 115 -15.10 -20.58 16.34
N ARG A 116 -16.14 -21.36 16.68
CA ARG A 116 -17.03 -21.13 17.84
C ARG A 116 -16.33 -21.19 19.21
N HIS A 117 -15.22 -21.91 19.31
CA HIS A 117 -14.53 -22.20 20.58
C HIS A 117 -13.08 -21.70 20.59
N GLU A 118 -12.76 -20.75 19.71
CA GLU A 118 -11.44 -20.15 19.57
C GLU A 118 -11.43 -18.75 20.18
N ALA A 119 -10.46 -18.48 21.06
CA ALA A 119 -10.22 -17.14 21.56
C ALA A 119 -9.82 -16.21 20.38
N PRO A 120 -10.32 -14.96 20.33
CA PRO A 120 -10.10 -14.10 19.17
C PRO A 120 -8.64 -13.91 18.78
N ASP A 121 -7.71 -13.93 19.75
CA ASP A 121 -6.27 -13.74 19.61
C ASP A 121 -5.46 -15.05 19.52
N ALA A 122 -6.10 -16.21 19.67
CA ALA A 122 -5.42 -17.49 19.54
C ALA A 122 -5.12 -17.81 18.07
N LEU A 123 -3.89 -18.26 17.80
CA LEU A 123 -3.49 -18.79 16.49
C LEU A 123 -3.90 -20.25 16.39
N SER A 124 -4.85 -20.55 15.49
CA SER A 124 -5.22 -21.90 15.11
C SER A 124 -4.56 -22.32 13.78
N PRO A 125 -4.49 -23.62 13.45
CA PRO A 125 -4.01 -24.06 12.14
C PRO A 125 -4.80 -23.44 10.98
N TYR A 126 -6.11 -23.19 11.17
CA TYR A 126 -6.92 -22.52 10.17
C TYR A 126 -6.54 -21.04 9.99
N LYS A 127 -6.34 -20.29 11.07
CA LYS A 127 -5.80 -18.92 10.97
C LYS A 127 -4.41 -18.90 10.35
N ALA A 128 -3.54 -19.85 10.69
CA ALA A 128 -2.22 -19.97 10.07
C ALA A 128 -2.32 -20.19 8.55
N GLN A 129 -3.28 -20.99 8.07
CA GLN A 129 -3.56 -21.15 6.65
C GLN A 129 -4.00 -19.84 5.98
N LEU A 130 -4.85 -19.05 6.65
CA LEU A 130 -5.31 -17.75 6.13
C LEU A 130 -4.14 -16.74 6.08
N MET A 131 -3.32 -16.68 7.12
CA MET A 131 -2.12 -15.83 7.15
C MET A 131 -1.14 -16.18 6.04
N LEU A 132 -0.93 -17.47 5.79
CA LEU A 132 -0.09 -17.93 4.69
C LEU A 132 -0.64 -17.52 3.32
N GLN A 133 -1.97 -17.54 3.15
CA GLN A 133 -2.62 -17.05 1.94
C GLN A 133 -2.45 -15.54 1.75
N ILE A 134 -2.60 -14.75 2.82
CA ILE A 134 -2.37 -13.30 2.80
C ILE A 134 -0.92 -13.02 2.35
N PHE A 135 0.07 -13.65 2.99
CA PHE A 135 1.48 -13.48 2.63
C PHE A 135 1.78 -13.86 1.16
N LYS A 136 1.21 -14.97 0.69
CA LYS A 136 1.35 -15.39 -0.72
C LYS A 136 0.78 -14.35 -1.67
N ARG A 137 -0.42 -13.84 -1.39
CA ARG A 137 -1.08 -12.82 -2.21
C ARG A 137 -0.28 -11.51 -2.17
N PHE A 138 0.19 -11.10 -1.00
CA PHE A 138 0.99 -9.89 -0.86
C PHE A 138 2.25 -9.94 -1.75
N THR A 139 3.03 -11.00 -1.62
CA THR A 139 4.29 -11.16 -2.37
C THR A 139 4.08 -11.34 -3.88
N LYS A 140 3.04 -12.07 -4.31
CA LYS A 140 2.83 -12.37 -5.73
C LYS A 140 1.96 -11.37 -6.48
N GLU A 141 0.97 -10.80 -5.80
CA GLU A 141 -0.06 -9.97 -6.43
C GLU A 141 0.13 -8.51 -6.04
N TYR A 142 0.25 -8.18 -4.74
CA TYR A 142 0.35 -6.77 -4.34
C TYR A 142 1.66 -6.13 -4.79
N ILE A 143 2.81 -6.71 -4.44
CA ILE A 143 4.12 -6.17 -4.86
C ILE A 143 4.19 -6.01 -6.37
N GLY A 144 3.85 -7.05 -7.14
CA GLY A 144 3.86 -7.00 -8.60
C GLY A 144 2.90 -5.94 -9.17
N SER A 145 1.72 -5.78 -8.58
CA SER A 145 0.74 -4.81 -9.05
C SER A 145 1.16 -3.35 -8.84
N VAL A 146 1.82 -3.04 -7.72
CA VAL A 146 2.29 -1.67 -7.44
C VAL A 146 3.59 -1.37 -8.17
N MET A 147 4.51 -2.34 -8.27
CA MET A 147 5.81 -2.14 -8.93
C MET A 147 5.77 -2.24 -10.47
N GLY A 148 4.66 -2.67 -11.04
CA GLY A 148 4.48 -2.83 -12.49
C GLY A 148 4.01 -1.56 -13.20
N ASP A 149 2.91 -1.69 -13.97
CA ASP A 149 2.38 -0.64 -14.85
C ASP A 149 2.18 0.75 -14.20
N PRO A 150 1.71 0.86 -12.93
CA PRO A 150 1.59 2.16 -12.28
C PRO A 150 2.94 2.88 -12.13
N LEU A 151 3.99 2.16 -11.72
CA LEU A 151 5.34 2.70 -11.61
C LEU A 151 5.91 3.07 -12.99
N HIS A 152 5.73 2.21 -14.01
CA HIS A 152 6.13 2.54 -15.38
C HIS A 152 5.45 3.80 -15.89
N SER A 153 4.15 3.94 -15.64
CA SER A 153 3.37 5.10 -16.08
C SER A 153 3.87 6.38 -15.42
N VAL A 154 4.07 6.39 -14.10
CA VAL A 154 4.59 7.54 -13.39
C VAL A 154 6.04 7.85 -13.79
N TRP A 155 6.89 6.85 -14.01
CA TRP A 155 8.25 7.06 -14.48
C TRP A 155 8.30 7.64 -15.89
N ALA A 156 7.57 7.10 -16.85
CA ALA A 156 7.56 7.58 -18.24
C ALA A 156 7.10 9.04 -18.31
N VAL A 157 6.08 9.39 -17.55
CA VAL A 157 5.58 10.77 -17.42
C VAL A 157 6.62 11.69 -16.78
N THR A 158 7.22 11.26 -15.68
CA THR A 158 8.13 12.10 -14.89
C THR A 158 9.45 12.31 -15.62
N SER A 159 10.07 11.25 -16.12
CA SER A 159 11.29 11.31 -16.93
C SER A 159 11.08 12.08 -18.23
N GLY A 160 9.99 11.84 -18.96
CA GLY A 160 9.70 12.57 -20.19
C GLY A 160 9.57 14.08 -19.98
N LEU A 161 8.96 14.52 -18.88
CA LEU A 161 8.77 15.94 -18.58
C LEU A 161 9.99 16.60 -17.93
N CYS A 162 10.77 15.86 -17.12
CA CYS A 162 11.81 16.45 -16.26
C CYS A 162 13.25 16.07 -16.66
N ALA A 163 13.45 14.93 -17.33
CA ALA A 163 14.76 14.40 -17.73
C ALA A 163 14.66 13.58 -19.03
N PRO A 164 14.48 14.23 -20.20
CA PRO A 164 14.18 13.56 -21.47
C PRO A 164 15.32 12.66 -22.00
N ASN A 165 16.50 12.69 -21.36
CA ASN A 165 17.65 11.84 -21.71
C ASN A 165 17.68 10.52 -20.91
N GLU A 166 16.79 10.35 -19.93
CA GLU A 166 16.70 9.13 -19.13
C GLU A 166 16.03 7.98 -19.91
N ASP A 167 16.44 6.74 -19.63
CA ASP A 167 15.83 5.57 -20.26
C ASP A 167 14.45 5.30 -19.65
N VAL A 168 13.41 5.29 -20.49
CA VAL A 168 12.04 4.98 -20.06
C VAL A 168 11.91 3.57 -19.47
N ARG A 169 12.85 2.65 -19.76
CA ARG A 169 12.88 1.29 -19.23
C ARG A 169 13.51 1.17 -17.85
N TRP A 170 14.16 2.24 -17.36
CA TRP A 170 14.89 2.23 -16.09
C TRP A 170 14.07 1.63 -14.94
N SER A 171 12.79 1.98 -14.81
CA SER A 171 11.99 1.49 -13.69
C SER A 171 11.76 -0.02 -13.73
N ALA A 172 11.64 -0.61 -14.93
CA ALA A 172 11.51 -2.07 -15.10
C ALA A 172 12.81 -2.79 -14.73
N ASP A 173 13.92 -2.24 -15.21
CA ASP A 173 15.24 -2.82 -14.95
C ASP A 173 15.61 -2.71 -13.46
N ALA A 174 15.24 -1.61 -12.80
CA ALA A 174 15.46 -1.41 -11.37
C ALA A 174 14.68 -2.42 -10.52
N VAL A 175 13.36 -2.58 -10.76
CA VAL A 175 12.53 -3.57 -10.04
C VAL A 175 13.06 -4.99 -10.26
N LYS A 176 13.32 -5.35 -11.52
CA LYS A 176 13.86 -6.65 -11.89
C LYS A 176 15.19 -6.95 -11.22
N HIS A 177 16.06 -5.94 -11.08
CA HIS A 177 17.33 -6.10 -10.38
C HIS A 177 17.12 -6.48 -8.91
N VAL A 178 16.19 -5.81 -8.23
CA VAL A 178 15.84 -6.07 -6.83
C VAL A 178 15.25 -7.48 -6.66
N GLU A 179 14.33 -7.89 -7.53
CA GLU A 179 13.70 -9.23 -7.49
C GLU A 179 14.67 -10.38 -7.74
N GLN A 180 15.79 -10.13 -8.43
CA GLN A 180 16.83 -11.14 -8.71
C GLN A 180 17.81 -11.35 -7.55
N THR A 181 17.77 -10.51 -6.53
CA THR A 181 18.65 -10.61 -5.37
C THR A 181 18.44 -11.90 -4.58
N GLU A 182 19.46 -12.32 -3.82
CA GLU A 182 19.35 -13.48 -2.94
C GLU A 182 18.27 -13.28 -1.86
N LYS A 183 18.14 -12.04 -1.36
CA LYS A 183 17.17 -11.64 -0.35
C LYS A 183 15.73 -11.84 -0.85
N ALA A 184 15.43 -11.40 -2.08
CA ALA A 184 14.12 -11.62 -2.70
C ALA A 184 13.83 -13.11 -2.86
N ARG A 185 14.79 -13.90 -3.38
CA ARG A 185 14.65 -15.35 -3.53
C ARG A 185 14.40 -16.09 -2.21
N ARG A 186 15.05 -15.67 -1.11
CA ARG A 186 14.79 -16.23 0.23
C ARG A 186 13.34 -15.99 0.67
N VAL A 187 12.82 -14.78 0.47
CA VAL A 187 11.44 -14.43 0.84
C VAL A 187 10.42 -15.21 0.00
N GLU A 188 10.69 -15.42 -1.29
CA GLU A 188 9.83 -16.26 -2.14
C GLU A 188 9.78 -17.72 -1.67
N GLN A 189 10.89 -18.28 -1.19
CA GLN A 189 10.98 -19.65 -0.67
C GLN A 189 10.24 -19.82 0.66
N LEU A 190 10.16 -18.76 1.48
CA LEU A 190 9.56 -18.81 2.81
C LEU A 190 8.12 -19.33 2.82
N HIS A 191 7.32 -18.99 1.80
CA HIS A 191 5.94 -19.49 1.72
C HIS A 191 5.89 -21.03 1.68
N ALA A 192 6.77 -21.66 0.89
CA ALA A 192 6.80 -23.12 0.78
C ALA A 192 7.23 -23.77 2.10
N GLU A 193 8.19 -23.17 2.80
CA GLU A 193 8.66 -23.64 4.11
C GLU A 193 7.55 -23.56 5.17
N LEU A 194 6.85 -22.43 5.24
CA LEU A 194 5.72 -22.25 6.17
C LEU A 194 4.55 -23.18 5.83
N ALA A 195 4.32 -23.47 4.55
CA ALA A 195 3.32 -24.46 4.13
C ALA A 195 3.66 -25.86 4.66
N THR A 196 4.90 -26.31 4.49
CA THR A 196 5.36 -27.61 5.03
C THR A 196 5.31 -27.65 6.56
N MET A 197 5.61 -26.54 7.23
CA MET A 197 5.47 -26.43 8.68
C MET A 197 4.02 -26.59 9.13
N LEU A 198 3.07 -25.96 8.43
CA LEU A 198 1.65 -26.08 8.71
C LEU A 198 1.13 -27.50 8.49
N GLU A 199 1.55 -28.16 7.41
CA GLU A 199 1.21 -29.57 7.16
C GLU A 199 1.65 -30.46 8.33
N THR A 200 2.86 -30.22 8.86
CA THR A 200 3.38 -30.95 10.02
C THR A 200 2.54 -30.70 11.28
N VAL A 201 2.18 -29.45 11.56
CA VAL A 201 1.30 -29.08 12.68
C VAL A 201 -0.03 -29.84 12.60
N VAL A 202 -0.65 -29.89 11.42
CA VAL A 202 -1.95 -30.55 11.21
C VAL A 202 -1.84 -32.07 11.36
N GLN A 203 -0.76 -32.68 10.87
CA GLN A 203 -0.61 -34.14 10.88
C GLN A 203 -0.16 -34.70 12.24
N GLN A 204 0.73 -34.00 12.95
CA GLN A 204 1.41 -34.54 14.12
C GLN A 204 0.91 -33.95 15.45
N THR A 205 0.02 -32.95 15.41
CA THR A 205 -0.43 -32.20 16.60
C THR A 205 0.78 -31.69 17.40
N ASP A 206 1.58 -30.83 16.77
CA ASP A 206 2.79 -30.27 17.36
C ASP A 206 2.50 -28.91 18.02
N ASP A 207 2.50 -28.91 19.35
CA ASP A 207 2.22 -27.74 20.19
C ASP A 207 3.34 -26.67 20.18
N VAL A 208 4.51 -26.97 19.59
CA VAL A 208 5.67 -26.06 19.53
C VAL A 208 5.75 -25.33 18.19
N LEU A 209 5.44 -26.02 17.10
CA LEU A 209 5.54 -25.46 15.75
C LEU A 209 4.53 -24.34 15.51
N LEU A 210 3.30 -24.45 16.02
CA LEU A 210 2.28 -23.44 15.78
C LEU A 210 2.61 -22.09 16.44
N PRO A 211 3.06 -22.02 17.71
CA PRO A 211 3.59 -20.78 18.28
C PRO A 211 4.78 -20.22 17.51
N ARG A 212 5.68 -21.08 17.00
CA ARG A 212 6.83 -20.66 16.19
C ARG A 212 6.38 -20.03 14.87
N MET A 213 5.36 -20.57 14.21
CA MET A 213 4.75 -19.94 13.02
C MET A 213 4.20 -18.55 13.33
N GLY A 214 3.62 -18.36 14.51
CA GLY A 214 3.16 -17.04 14.98
C GLY A 214 4.26 -15.97 14.92
N LEU A 215 5.50 -16.32 15.28
CA LEU A 215 6.64 -15.39 15.20
C LEU A 215 6.98 -14.99 13.75
N TYR A 216 6.86 -15.92 12.81
CA TYR A 216 7.02 -15.59 11.38
C TYR A 216 5.90 -14.66 10.90
N PHE A 217 4.66 -14.92 11.30
CA PHE A 217 3.52 -14.09 10.90
C PHE A 217 3.61 -12.66 11.46
N ASP A 218 4.06 -12.49 12.70
CA ASP A 218 4.30 -11.16 13.29
C ASP A 218 5.34 -10.36 12.50
N ILE A 219 6.44 -11.01 12.09
CA ILE A 219 7.50 -10.40 11.26
C ILE A 219 6.94 -10.02 9.87
N LEU A 220 6.22 -10.95 9.23
CA LEU A 220 5.66 -10.75 7.89
C LEU A 220 4.62 -9.63 7.87
N GLU A 221 3.65 -9.64 8.78
CA GLU A 221 2.65 -8.58 8.87
C GLU A 221 3.29 -7.20 9.08
N THR A 222 4.30 -7.13 9.95
CA THR A 222 5.04 -5.88 10.20
C THR A 222 5.78 -5.42 8.94
N ALA A 223 6.44 -6.33 8.23
CA ALA A 223 7.16 -6.03 7.00
C ALA A 223 6.21 -5.54 5.89
N ASP A 224 5.09 -6.22 5.69
CA ASP A 224 4.09 -5.90 4.67
C ASP A 224 3.46 -4.52 4.92
N LYS A 225 3.09 -4.22 6.18
CA LYS A 225 2.58 -2.90 6.57
C LYS A 225 3.61 -1.79 6.37
N ASN A 226 4.88 -2.03 6.74
CA ASN A 226 5.94 -1.06 6.56
C ASN A 226 6.20 -0.78 5.08
N PHE A 227 6.19 -1.81 4.23
CA PHE A 227 6.32 -1.63 2.78
C PHE A 227 5.23 -0.71 2.21
N MET A 228 3.95 -0.98 2.52
CA MET A 228 2.85 -0.15 2.03
C MET A 228 2.96 1.29 2.53
N ARG A 229 3.29 1.47 3.81
CA ARG A 229 3.54 2.78 4.42
C ARG A 229 4.64 3.54 3.71
N ASP A 230 5.79 2.90 3.50
CA ASP A 230 6.99 3.55 2.96
C ASP A 230 6.79 3.87 1.46
N LEU A 231 6.11 2.99 0.72
CA LEU A 231 5.70 3.24 -0.66
C LEU A 231 4.75 4.44 -0.77
N ARG A 232 3.74 4.50 0.10
CA ARG A 232 2.84 5.65 0.19
C ARG A 232 3.62 6.94 0.43
N PHE A 233 4.60 6.94 1.34
CA PHE A 233 5.40 8.13 1.63
C PHE A 233 6.29 8.55 0.45
N ALA A 234 6.88 7.60 -0.28
CA ALA A 234 7.63 7.89 -1.51
C ALA A 234 6.74 8.58 -2.55
N LEU A 235 5.50 8.09 -2.75
CA LEU A 235 4.55 8.70 -3.68
C LEU A 235 4.05 10.08 -3.20
N LEU A 236 3.77 10.22 -1.90
CA LEU A 236 3.40 11.50 -1.30
C LEU A 236 4.49 12.54 -1.45
N ALA A 237 5.77 12.15 -1.41
CA ALA A 237 6.88 13.07 -1.63
C ALA A 237 6.79 13.72 -3.01
N GLY A 238 6.42 12.97 -4.05
CA GLY A 238 6.21 13.51 -5.41
C GLY A 238 4.94 14.35 -5.52
N ILE A 239 3.82 13.91 -4.94
CA ILE A 239 2.56 14.70 -4.89
C ILE A 239 2.78 16.08 -4.27
N ARG A 240 3.55 16.13 -3.17
CA ARG A 240 3.89 17.39 -2.49
C ARG A 240 4.65 18.37 -3.38
N VAL A 241 5.42 17.89 -4.36
CA VAL A 241 6.10 18.78 -5.33
C VAL A 241 5.08 19.50 -6.21
N PHE A 242 4.07 18.79 -6.71
CA PHE A 242 2.97 19.41 -7.48
C PHE A 242 2.18 20.40 -6.63
N GLU A 243 1.92 20.05 -5.38
CA GLU A 243 1.20 20.86 -4.41
C GLU A 243 1.94 22.15 -4.01
N GLU A 244 3.27 22.10 -3.98
CA GLU A 244 4.13 23.21 -3.58
C GLU A 244 4.37 24.19 -4.73
N PHE A 245 4.66 23.68 -5.93
CA PHE A 245 5.06 24.51 -7.07
C PHE A 245 3.93 24.77 -8.07
N GLU A 246 2.83 24.04 -8.01
CA GLU A 246 1.68 24.16 -8.93
C GLU A 246 2.14 24.28 -10.39
N GLY A 247 1.82 25.36 -11.11
CA GLY A 247 2.23 25.58 -12.50
C GLY A 247 3.74 25.56 -12.76
N ASP A 248 4.57 25.83 -11.74
CA ASP A 248 6.04 25.90 -11.84
C ASP A 248 6.73 24.56 -11.53
N THR A 249 5.98 23.48 -11.34
CA THR A 249 6.49 22.15 -10.96
C THR A 249 7.62 21.66 -11.87
N LEU A 250 7.52 21.86 -13.19
CA LEU A 250 8.55 21.39 -14.13
C LEU A 250 9.86 22.19 -13.98
N VAL A 251 9.77 23.48 -13.66
CA VAL A 251 10.94 24.38 -13.58
C VAL A 251 11.63 24.25 -12.22
N LEU A 252 10.87 24.16 -11.14
CA LEU A 252 11.38 24.20 -9.76
C LEU A 252 11.43 22.83 -9.08
N GLY A 253 10.60 21.89 -9.54
CA GLY A 253 10.35 20.61 -8.86
C GLY A 253 10.83 19.36 -9.59
N GLY A 254 11.31 19.46 -10.83
CA GLY A 254 11.64 18.30 -11.67
C GLY A 254 12.60 17.30 -11.02
N GLU A 255 13.70 17.77 -10.43
CA GLU A 255 14.67 16.92 -9.72
C GLU A 255 14.06 16.21 -8.50
N ARG A 256 13.16 16.89 -7.78
CA ARG A 256 12.46 16.30 -6.62
C ARG A 256 11.45 15.24 -7.06
N LEU A 257 10.77 15.45 -8.19
CA LEU A 257 9.90 14.43 -8.78
C LEU A 257 10.69 13.19 -9.20
N LEU A 258 11.81 13.38 -9.91
CA LEU A 258 12.68 12.29 -10.33
C LEU A 258 13.20 11.50 -9.11
N THR A 259 13.64 12.21 -8.06
CA THR A 259 14.08 11.59 -6.81
C THR A 259 12.97 10.77 -6.16
N ALA A 260 11.75 11.31 -6.09
CA ALA A 260 10.62 10.62 -5.48
C ALA A 260 10.26 9.32 -6.24
N VAL A 261 10.20 9.33 -7.58
CA VAL A 261 9.96 8.10 -8.36
C VAL A 261 11.13 7.13 -8.21
N LYS A 262 12.37 7.65 -8.22
CA LYS A 262 13.57 6.82 -8.12
C LYS A 262 13.68 6.09 -6.78
N SER A 263 13.09 6.62 -5.71
CA SER A 263 13.03 5.93 -4.41
C SER A 263 12.04 4.75 -4.35
N VAL A 264 11.15 4.58 -5.33
CA VAL A 264 10.14 3.52 -5.28
C VAL A 264 10.78 2.11 -5.32
N PRO A 265 11.70 1.79 -6.25
CA PRO A 265 12.46 0.54 -6.18
C PRO A 265 13.28 0.36 -4.89
N ASP A 266 13.81 1.45 -4.33
CA ASP A 266 14.57 1.40 -3.07
C ASP A 266 13.69 0.93 -1.90
N VAL A 267 12.40 1.27 -1.89
CA VAL A 267 11.43 0.75 -0.90
C VAL A 267 11.28 -0.77 -1.01
N LEU A 268 11.26 -1.31 -2.24
CA LEU A 268 11.21 -2.76 -2.46
C LEU A 268 12.49 -3.46 -1.97
N GLU A 269 13.65 -2.87 -2.27
CA GLU A 269 14.93 -3.41 -1.79
C GLU A 269 15.03 -3.39 -0.26
N ALA A 270 14.57 -2.29 0.36
CA ALA A 270 14.51 -2.16 1.81
C ALA A 270 13.58 -3.20 2.43
N TYR A 271 12.41 -3.46 1.83
CA TYR A 271 11.50 -4.52 2.27
C TYR A 271 12.18 -5.89 2.30
N TYR A 272 12.79 -6.33 1.19
CA TYR A 272 13.48 -7.62 1.15
C TYR A 272 14.67 -7.67 2.11
N THR A 273 15.44 -6.58 2.23
CA THR A 273 16.61 -6.51 3.12
C THR A 273 16.21 -6.61 4.59
N ASN A 274 15.20 -5.85 5.01
CA ASN A 274 14.73 -5.85 6.40
C ASN A 274 14.07 -7.17 6.77
N LEU A 275 13.25 -7.72 5.86
CA LEU A 275 12.60 -9.01 6.09
C LEU A 275 13.62 -10.14 6.19
N PHE A 276 14.58 -10.20 5.26
CA PHE A 276 15.67 -11.18 5.31
C PHE A 276 16.43 -11.14 6.65
N SER A 277 16.81 -9.94 7.11
CA SER A 277 17.55 -9.75 8.36
C SER A 277 16.75 -10.21 9.59
N GLN A 278 15.43 -9.96 9.61
CA GLN A 278 14.56 -10.40 10.70
C GLN A 278 14.36 -11.92 10.70
N LEU A 279 14.26 -12.54 9.53
CA LEU A 279 14.16 -14.00 9.40
C LEU A 279 15.44 -14.68 9.89
N GLU A 280 16.62 -14.18 9.51
CA GLU A 280 17.90 -14.69 10.03
C GLU A 280 18.02 -14.56 11.56
N ALA A 281 17.56 -13.44 12.12
CA ALA A 281 17.54 -13.23 13.56
C ALA A 281 16.60 -14.22 14.29
N LEU A 282 15.44 -14.52 13.70
CA LEU A 282 14.51 -15.53 14.23
C LEU A 282 15.10 -16.94 14.17
N GLU A 283 15.72 -17.30 13.04
CA GLU A 283 16.30 -18.63 12.81
C GLU A 283 17.55 -18.90 13.66
N SER A 284 18.34 -17.86 13.92
CA SER A 284 19.50 -17.92 14.82
C SER A 284 19.15 -17.87 16.32
N GLY A 285 17.87 -17.65 16.66
CA GLY A 285 17.39 -17.55 18.05
C GLY A 285 17.69 -16.22 18.74
N ALA A 286 18.02 -15.17 17.98
CA ALA A 286 18.34 -13.83 18.48
C ALA A 286 17.11 -12.90 18.62
N ALA A 287 15.94 -13.28 18.08
CA ALA A 287 14.73 -12.46 18.13
C ALA A 287 14.02 -12.54 19.50
N SER A 288 14.01 -11.43 20.26
CA SER A 288 13.09 -11.25 21.39
C SER A 288 11.78 -10.65 20.90
N SER A 289 10.65 -11.31 21.19
CA SER A 289 9.31 -10.78 20.95
C SER A 289 9.14 -9.40 21.60
N SER A 290 9.03 -8.35 20.79
CA SER A 290 8.42 -7.09 21.21
C SER A 290 7.22 -6.82 20.32
N LYS A 291 6.02 -7.15 20.80
CA LYS A 291 4.80 -6.54 20.26
C LYS A 291 4.84 -5.06 20.61
N THR A 292 5.32 -4.23 19.67
CA THR A 292 5.14 -2.79 19.75
C THR A 292 3.71 -2.51 19.30
N THR A 293 2.82 -2.29 20.27
CA THR A 293 1.49 -1.72 20.02
C THR A 293 1.68 -0.33 19.42
N VAL A 294 1.45 -0.20 18.10
CA VAL A 294 1.33 1.10 17.44
C VAL A 294 -0.16 1.35 17.26
N TYR A 295 -0.67 2.32 18.02
CA TYR A 295 -2.00 2.92 17.83
C TYR A 295 -2.03 3.75 16.54
#